data_AF-A0A351QYG4-F1
#
_entry.id   AF-A0A351QYG4-F1
#
_cell.length_a   1.000
_cell.length_b   1.000
_cell.length_c   1.000
_cell.angle_alpha   90.00
_cell.angle_beta   90.00
_cell.angle_gamma   90.00
#
_symmetry.space_group_name_H-M   'P 1'
#
loop_
_entity.id
_entity.type
_entity.pdbx_description
1 polymer ?
#
loop_
_entity_poly.entity_id
_entity_poly.type
_entity_poly.pdbx_seq_one_letter_code
_entity_poly.pdbx_strand_id
1 'polypeptide(L)'
;MNMKKDYKDYLKIFLVFVLVIMIRVFVIDVITVEGISMYPTLNEYHDKVILEKYKQFTDNYDRGDIVVVKLENRNIIKRVIGLPNETIEIKNSDVYINGDLFEEPYLDDSIKTYPDMTIKIPSDS
;
A
#
# COMPACT_ATOMS: atom_id res chain seq x y z
N MET A 1 19.48 49.42 -0.16
CA MET A 1 18.73 48.15 -0.05
C MET A 1 18.02 47.95 -1.38
N ASN A 2 18.40 46.94 -2.15
CA ASN A 2 18.06 46.86 -3.57
C ASN A 2 16.75 46.07 -3.72
N MET A 3 15.61 46.73 -3.45
CA MET A 3 14.27 46.13 -3.31
C MET A 3 13.88 45.10 -4.39
N LYS A 4 14.39 45.24 -5.63
CA LYS A 4 14.10 44.29 -6.73
C LYS A 4 14.87 42.97 -6.62
N LYS A 5 16.06 42.97 -6.01
CA LYS A 5 16.84 41.76 -5.71
C LYS A 5 16.18 41.02 -4.55
N ASP A 6 15.82 41.77 -3.51
CA ASP A 6 15.21 41.25 -2.29
C ASP A 6 13.89 40.51 -2.60
N TYR A 7 13.02 41.06 -3.46
CA TYR A 7 11.75 40.39 -3.84
C TYR A 7 11.95 39.04 -4.55
N LYS A 8 12.97 38.91 -5.41
CA LYS A 8 13.25 37.65 -6.11
C LYS A 8 13.72 36.56 -5.16
N ASP A 9 14.45 36.93 -4.12
CA ASP A 9 14.93 35.98 -3.12
C ASP A 9 13.79 35.54 -2.19
N TYR A 10 12.88 36.45 -1.79
CA TYR A 10 11.65 36.06 -1.09
C TYR A 10 10.73 35.17 -1.92
N LEU A 11 10.59 35.43 -3.23
CA LEU A 11 9.77 34.61 -4.12
C LEU A 11 10.33 33.19 -4.27
N LYS A 12 11.65 33.02 -4.32
CA LYS A 12 12.30 31.69 -4.35
C LYS A 12 12.05 30.91 -3.06
N ILE A 13 12.20 31.56 -1.90
CA ILE A 13 11.93 30.94 -0.59
C ILE A 13 10.47 30.51 -0.52
N PHE A 14 9.55 31.37 -0.98
CA PHE A 14 8.12 31.03 -1.05
C PHE A 14 7.85 29.83 -1.97
N LEU A 15 8.47 29.77 -3.15
CA LEU A 15 8.32 28.66 -4.09
C LEU A 15 8.80 27.33 -3.48
N VAL A 16 9.96 27.34 -2.80
CA VAL A 16 10.48 26.15 -2.10
C VAL A 16 9.54 25.74 -0.97
N PHE A 17 8.99 26.69 -0.23
CA PHE A 17 8.04 26.40 0.85
C PHE A 17 6.74 25.78 0.33
N VAL A 18 6.17 26.31 -0.76
CA VAL A 18 5.00 25.75 -1.44
C VAL A 18 5.29 24.33 -1.95
N LEU A 19 6.46 24.12 -2.55
CA LEU A 19 6.88 22.80 -3.03
C LEU A 19 6.96 21.77 -1.88
N VAL A 20 7.55 22.15 -0.74
CA VAL A 20 7.63 21.29 0.45
C VAL A 20 6.25 20.96 1.02
N ILE A 21 5.34 21.93 1.06
CA ILE A 21 3.95 21.70 1.48
C ILE A 21 3.24 20.74 0.52
N MET A 22 3.38 20.95 -0.80
CA MET A 22 2.82 20.02 -1.78
C MET A 22 3.37 18.61 -1.59
N ILE A 23 4.69 18.43 -1.45
CA ILE A 23 5.26 17.11 -1.21
C ILE A 23 4.67 16.49 0.06
N ARG A 24 4.59 17.24 1.17
CA ARG A 24 3.98 16.72 2.41
C ARG A 24 2.51 16.32 2.25
N VAL A 25 1.71 17.11 1.53
CA VAL A 25 0.27 16.84 1.34
C VAL A 25 0.04 15.66 0.39
N PHE A 26 0.86 15.52 -0.66
CA PHE A 26 0.63 14.56 -1.73
C PHE A 26 1.41 13.25 -1.56
N VAL A 27 2.52 13.22 -0.82
CA VAL A 27 3.40 12.04 -0.74
C VAL A 27 3.21 11.23 0.54
N ILE A 28 2.93 11.87 1.68
CA ILE A 28 2.94 11.21 2.98
C ILE A 28 1.55 11.32 3.61
N ASP A 29 0.85 10.19 3.73
CA ASP A 29 -0.27 10.06 4.65
C ASP A 29 0.09 9.05 5.74
N VAL A 30 -0.20 9.41 6.99
CA VAL A 30 0.10 8.57 8.15
C VAL A 30 -1.22 7.98 8.62
N ILE A 31 -1.44 6.71 8.29
CA ILE A 31 -2.67 6.01 8.61
C ILE A 31 -2.41 5.13 9.83
N THR A 32 -3.29 5.24 10.82
CA THR A 32 -3.30 4.33 11.97
C THR A 32 -4.01 3.03 11.56
N VAL A 33 -3.34 1.91 11.80
CA VAL A 33 -3.86 0.58 11.43
C VAL A 33 -4.68 0.01 12.58
N GLU A 34 -5.84 -0.54 12.26
CA GLU A 34 -6.69 -1.24 13.20
C GLU A 34 -6.76 -2.74 12.86
N GLY A 35 -6.02 -3.57 13.61
CA GLY A 35 -6.15 -5.03 13.57
C GLY A 35 -4.83 -5.79 13.57
N ILE A 36 -4.94 -7.11 13.78
CA ILE A 36 -3.80 -8.06 13.88
C ILE A 36 -3.46 -8.76 12.56
N SER A 37 -4.20 -8.50 11.46
CA SER A 37 -4.13 -9.34 10.25
C SER A 37 -2.83 -9.23 9.44
N MET A 38 -1.95 -8.30 9.79
CA MET A 38 -0.64 -8.13 9.15
C MET A 38 0.50 -8.59 10.05
N TYR A 39 0.24 -9.22 11.19
CA TYR A 39 1.28 -9.81 12.02
C TYR A 39 1.97 -10.98 11.29
N PRO A 40 3.32 -11.09 11.29
CA PRO A 40 4.31 -10.24 11.99
C PRO A 40 4.83 -9.06 11.15
N THR A 41 4.36 -8.86 9.91
CA THR A 41 4.80 -7.76 9.03
C THR A 41 4.52 -6.38 9.64
N LEU A 42 3.44 -6.23 10.42
CA LEU A 42 3.11 -5.03 11.19
C LEU A 42 2.78 -5.44 12.64
N ASN A 43 3.27 -4.67 13.61
CA ASN A 43 3.01 -4.97 15.03
C ASN A 43 1.58 -4.59 15.41
N GLU A 44 1.05 -5.26 16.43
CA GLU A 44 -0.33 -5.07 16.88
C GLU A 44 -0.58 -3.65 17.41
N TYR A 45 -1.68 -3.03 16.95
CA TYR A 45 -2.26 -1.78 17.45
C TYR A 45 -1.35 -0.53 17.46
N HIS A 46 -1.79 0.54 16.79
CA HIS A 46 -1.16 1.87 16.75
C HIS A 46 0.12 2.03 15.90
N ASP A 47 0.52 1.01 15.15
CA ASP A 47 1.55 1.20 14.13
C ASP A 47 1.08 2.22 13.09
N LYS A 48 1.92 3.23 12.89
CA LYS A 48 1.74 4.30 11.91
C LYS A 48 2.46 3.88 10.65
N VAL A 49 1.70 3.51 9.63
CA VAL A 49 2.26 3.18 8.32
C VAL A 49 2.27 4.44 7.46
N ILE A 50 3.40 4.69 6.81
CA ILE A 50 3.52 5.75 5.81
C ILE A 50 3.01 5.20 4.49
N LEU A 51 1.89 5.72 4.02
CA LEU A 51 1.35 5.34 2.72
C LEU A 51 1.92 6.28 1.65
N GLU A 52 2.61 5.71 0.66
CA GLU A 52 2.99 6.42 -0.56
C GLU A 52 1.77 6.56 -1.47
N LYS A 53 1.06 7.69 -1.36
CA LYS A 53 -0.20 7.93 -2.08
C LYS A 53 -0.09 7.97 -3.60
N TYR A 54 1.10 8.08 -4.19
CA TYR A 54 1.21 8.29 -5.64
C TYR A 54 0.70 7.10 -6.47
N LYS A 55 0.87 5.85 -5.99
CA LYS A 55 0.37 4.65 -6.68
C LYS A 55 -1.15 4.63 -6.76
N GLN A 56 -1.85 5.25 -5.81
CA GLN A 56 -3.31 5.40 -5.84
C GLN A 56 -3.79 6.18 -7.07
N PHE A 57 -2.97 7.05 -7.66
CA PHE A 57 -3.36 7.83 -8.84
C PHE A 57 -3.03 7.17 -10.17
N THR A 58 -2.27 6.07 -10.15
CA THR A 58 -1.79 5.42 -11.38
C THR A 58 -2.52 4.09 -11.63
N ASP A 59 -3.35 3.62 -10.69
CA ASP A 59 -4.05 2.32 -10.71
C ASP A 59 -3.14 1.11 -11.03
N ASN A 60 -1.83 1.27 -10.85
CA ASN A 60 -0.83 0.24 -11.07
C ASN A 60 -0.38 -0.31 -9.72
N TYR A 61 -0.96 -1.45 -9.35
CA TYR A 61 -0.54 -2.23 -8.19
C TYR A 61 0.31 -3.42 -8.63
N ASP A 62 1.40 -3.64 -7.92
CA ASP A 62 2.29 -4.78 -8.14
C ASP A 62 1.97 -5.89 -7.14
N ARG A 63 2.23 -7.15 -7.52
CA ARG A 63 2.11 -8.26 -6.58
C ARG A 63 3.06 -8.03 -5.39
N GLY A 64 2.54 -8.22 -4.19
CA GLY A 64 3.26 -8.01 -2.94
C GLY A 64 3.12 -6.60 -2.36
N ASP A 65 2.54 -5.64 -3.11
CA ASP A 65 2.24 -4.32 -2.59
C ASP A 65 1.35 -4.40 -1.34
N ILE A 66 1.64 -3.56 -0.36
CA ILE A 66 0.85 -3.43 0.86
C ILE A 66 -0.08 -2.24 0.68
N VAL A 67 -1.38 -2.49 0.70
CA VAL A 67 -2.41 -1.49 0.40
C VAL A 67 -3.32 -1.28 1.60
N VAL A 68 -3.80 -0.04 1.74
CA VAL A 68 -4.83 0.31 2.71
C VAL A 68 -6.19 0.23 2.01
N VAL A 69 -7.05 -0.66 2.48
CA VAL A 69 -8.43 -0.78 2.03
C VAL A 69 -9.34 -0.10 3.05
N LYS A 70 -10.16 0.84 2.59
CA LYS A 70 -11.15 1.50 3.43
C LYS A 70 -12.41 0.64 3.49
N LEU A 71 -12.72 0.11 4.68
CA LEU A 71 -13.91 -0.70 4.93
C LEU A 71 -14.80 0.04 5.93
N GLU A 72 -15.93 0.55 5.44
CA GLU A 72 -16.87 1.37 6.23
C GLU A 72 -16.14 2.53 6.96
N ASN A 73 -15.99 2.39 8.27
CA ASN A 73 -15.38 3.39 9.16
C ASN A 73 -13.96 3.03 9.62
N ARG A 74 -13.34 1.98 9.06
CA ARG A 74 -11.98 1.56 9.42
C ARG A 74 -11.08 1.37 8.21
N ASN A 75 -9.79 1.58 8.43
CA ASN A 75 -8.76 1.29 7.45
C ASN A 75 -8.12 -0.06 7.81
N ILE A 76 -8.14 -1.00 6.86
CA ILE A 76 -7.46 -2.29 6.99
C ILE A 76 -6.26 -2.33 6.05
N ILE A 77 -5.22 -3.05 6.44
CA ILE A 77 -4.05 -3.28 5.58
C ILE A 77 -4.08 -4.72 5.06
N LYS A 78 -3.86 -4.85 3.76
CA LYS A 78 -3.77 -6.13 3.05
C LYS A 78 -2.60 -6.11 2.09
N ARG A 79 -2.11 -7.30 1.72
CA ARG A 79 -1.11 -7.50 0.68
C ARG A 79 -1.80 -7.91 -0.61
N VAL A 80 -1.37 -7.32 -1.73
CA VAL A 80 -1.85 -7.70 -3.07
C VAL A 80 -1.24 -9.05 -3.44
N ILE A 81 -2.08 -10.09 -3.50
CA ILE A 81 -1.64 -11.45 -3.86
C ILE A 81 -1.93 -11.78 -5.31
N GLY A 82 -3.06 -11.36 -5.87
CA GLY A 82 -3.44 -11.66 -7.25
C GLY A 82 -3.67 -10.39 -8.08
N LEU A 83 -3.35 -10.49 -9.36
CA LEU A 83 -3.48 -9.41 -10.35
C LEU A 83 -4.61 -9.71 -11.36
N PRO A 84 -5.06 -8.70 -12.13
CA PRO A 84 -6.10 -8.90 -13.13
C PRO A 84 -5.79 -10.02 -14.12
N ASN A 85 -6.81 -10.79 -14.48
CA ASN A 85 -6.75 -11.99 -15.34
C ASN A 85 -6.07 -13.22 -14.72
N GLU A 86 -5.66 -13.19 -13.46
CA GLU A 86 -5.08 -14.34 -12.79
C GLU A 86 -6.12 -15.25 -12.14
N THR A 87 -5.75 -16.51 -11.94
CA THR A 87 -6.52 -17.45 -11.13
C THR A 87 -5.73 -17.76 -9.87
N ILE A 88 -6.33 -17.50 -8.72
CA ILE A 88 -5.77 -17.82 -7.41
C ILE A 88 -6.46 -19.07 -6.89
N GLU A 89 -5.68 -20.07 -6.52
CA GLU A 89 -6.15 -21.30 -5.89
C GLU A 89 -5.44 -21.46 -4.54
N ILE A 90 -6.21 -21.70 -3.48
CA ILE A 90 -5.71 -22.05 -2.15
C ILE A 90 -6.12 -23.48 -1.92
N LYS A 91 -5.15 -24.35 -1.68
CA LYS A 91 -5.41 -25.78 -1.46
C LYS A 91 -4.37 -26.35 -0.51
N ASN A 92 -4.83 -27.05 0.52
CA ASN A 92 -3.96 -27.64 1.54
C ASN A 92 -3.04 -26.61 2.22
N SER A 93 -3.51 -25.37 2.35
CA SER A 93 -2.74 -24.21 2.84
C SER A 93 -1.67 -23.64 1.92
N ASP A 94 -1.48 -24.20 0.73
CA ASP A 94 -0.61 -23.63 -0.29
C ASP A 94 -1.41 -22.71 -1.20
N VAL A 95 -0.79 -21.61 -1.63
CA VAL A 95 -1.35 -20.67 -2.60
C VAL A 95 -0.73 -20.93 -3.97
N TYR A 96 -1.57 -20.99 -4.99
CA TYR A 96 -1.19 -21.17 -6.39
C TYR A 96 -1.71 -20.00 -7.21
N ILE A 97 -0.90 -19.50 -8.14
CA ILE A 97 -1.26 -18.45 -9.08
C ILE A 97 -1.13 -19.02 -10.48
N ASN A 98 -2.23 -19.06 -11.22
CA ASN A 98 -2.32 -19.68 -12.55
C ASN A 98 -1.81 -21.13 -12.58
N GLY A 99 -1.88 -21.84 -11.44
CA GLY A 99 -1.44 -23.23 -11.28
C GLY A 99 0.00 -23.40 -10.76
N ASP A 100 0.80 -22.33 -10.71
CA ASP A 100 2.15 -22.36 -10.17
C ASP A 100 2.13 -22.08 -8.66
N LEU A 101 2.91 -22.85 -7.88
CA LEU A 101 3.05 -22.65 -6.44
C LEU A 101 3.63 -21.25 -6.16
N PHE A 102 2.92 -20.47 -5.35
CA PHE A 102 3.35 -19.16 -4.92
C PHE A 102 4.01 -19.26 -3.55
N GLU A 103 5.30 -18.96 -3.49
CA GLU A 103 6.02 -18.89 -2.24
C GLU A 103 5.62 -17.61 -1.48
N GLU A 104 5.26 -17.77 -0.20
CA GLU A 104 4.88 -16.67 0.69
C GLU A 104 6.01 -16.40 1.71
N PRO A 105 7.19 -15.87 1.32
CA PRO A 105 8.34 -15.69 2.22
C PRO A 105 8.11 -14.68 3.35
N TYR A 106 6.98 -13.96 3.30
CA TYR A 106 6.53 -13.02 4.33
C TYR A 106 5.71 -13.70 5.44
N LEU A 107 5.35 -14.97 5.27
CA LEU A 107 4.72 -15.79 6.31
C LEU A 107 5.78 -16.66 6.99
N ASP A 108 5.58 -16.87 8.29
CA ASP A 108 6.31 -17.89 9.03
C ASP A 108 5.70 -19.27 8.69
N ASP A 109 6.51 -20.33 8.69
CA ASP A 109 6.07 -21.72 8.38
C ASP A 109 4.93 -22.21 9.28
N SER A 110 4.73 -21.58 10.45
CA SER A 110 3.63 -21.88 11.36
C SER A 110 2.28 -21.27 10.95
N ILE A 111 2.27 -20.30 10.04
CA ILE A 111 1.07 -19.64 9.54
C ILE A 111 0.53 -20.37 8.32
N LYS A 112 -0.77 -20.66 8.34
CA LYS A 112 -1.44 -21.39 7.26
C LYS A 112 -2.53 -20.57 6.60
N THR A 113 -2.61 -20.66 5.29
CA THR A 113 -3.62 -19.96 4.49
C THR A 113 -4.89 -20.82 4.35
N TYR A 114 -6.05 -20.25 4.64
CA TYR A 114 -7.37 -20.90 4.60
C TYR A 114 -8.47 -19.87 4.31
N PRO A 115 -9.67 -20.29 3.86
CA PRO A 115 -10.07 -21.64 3.47
C PRO A 115 -9.52 -22.05 2.09
N ASP A 116 -9.64 -23.34 1.76
CA ASP A 116 -9.45 -23.79 0.39
C ASP A 116 -10.47 -23.09 -0.53
N MET A 117 -9.98 -22.47 -1.60
CA MET A 117 -10.81 -21.70 -2.52
C MET A 117 -10.13 -21.53 -3.88
N THR A 118 -10.94 -21.29 -4.92
CA THR A 118 -10.44 -20.90 -6.23
C THR A 118 -11.20 -19.67 -6.71
N ILE A 119 -10.47 -18.63 -7.11
CA ILE A 119 -11.05 -17.38 -7.61
C ILE A 119 -10.32 -16.94 -8.87
N LYS A 120 -11.08 -16.57 -9.90
CA LYS A 120 -10.55 -15.90 -11.08
C LYS A 120 -10.75 -14.39 -10.94
N ILE A 121 -9.66 -13.64 -11.05
CA ILE A 121 -9.66 -12.20 -10.92
C ILE A 121 -10.15 -11.57 -12.24
N PRO A 122 -11.17 -10.70 -12.21
CA PRO A 122 -11.64 -9.98 -13.37
C PRO A 122 -10.53 -9.15 -14.05
N SER A 123 -10.70 -8.86 -15.34
CA SER A 123 -9.73 -8.08 -16.12
C SER A 123 -9.73 -6.58 -15.81
N ASP A 124 -10.81 -6.09 -15.18
CA ASP A 124 -11.10 -4.69 -14.86
C ASP A 124 -10.86 -4.35 -13.38
N SER A 125 -10.21 -5.26 -12.64
CA SER A 125 -9.86 -5.10 -11.23
C SER A 125 -8.60 -4.28 -10.99
#